data_AF-A0A097PR47-F1
#
_entry.id   AF-A0A097PR47-F1
#
_cell.length_a   1.000
_cell.length_b   1.000
_cell.length_c   1.000
_cell.angle_alpha   90.00
_cell.angle_beta   90.00
_cell.angle_gamma   90.00
#
_symmetry.space_group_name_H-M   'P 1'
#
loop_
_entity.id
_entity.type
_entity.pdbx_description
1 polymer ?
#
loop_
_entity_poly.entity_id
_entity_poly.type
_entity_poly.pdbx_seq_one_letter_code
_entity_poly.pdbx_strand_id
1 'polypeptide(L)'
;VETFIREFFDQNPLSHVGIVTIKDGISHCLTDLGSSPDSHIKALRGKLECSGESSLQNALDLVHGYLKEIPPYGHREVLILYSSLSTCDPGDVMETIQNCKKAKIRCSVVGLSAETYICKHLCEETGGSYTVSLDESHFKELLLEHAPPPPALAEFAVANLIKMGFPQRGAEGLIAICACHKEAKVGGGYTCPRCKSRVCDLPIECQICGLTLVSSPHLARSYHHLFPIAPFEEVSVAKLSPRLPKACFACQQTFPGPGSKSSERVSCPKCGRHFCFDCDIYIHESLHNCPGCES
;
A
#
# COMPACT_ATOMS: atom_id res chain seq x y z
N VAL A 1 -10.01 3.19 -8.03
CA VAL A 1 -8.60 3.64 -8.13
C VAL A 1 -8.27 4.79 -7.18
N GLU A 2 -9.03 5.91 -7.15
CA GLU A 2 -8.73 7.02 -6.20
C GLU A 2 -8.66 6.57 -4.74
N THR A 3 -9.63 5.75 -4.31
CA THR A 3 -9.66 5.18 -2.95
C THR A 3 -8.45 4.30 -2.69
N PHE A 4 -8.06 3.47 -3.66
CA PHE A 4 -6.88 2.61 -3.57
C PHE A 4 -5.60 3.42 -3.37
N ILE A 5 -5.40 4.53 -4.11
CA ILE A 5 -4.20 5.36 -3.96
C ILE A 5 -4.12 5.93 -2.54
N ARG A 6 -5.23 6.44 -1.99
CA ARG A 6 -5.25 6.97 -0.63
C ARG A 6 -4.94 5.89 0.41
N GLU A 7 -5.59 4.74 0.29
CA GLU A 7 -5.37 3.61 1.19
C GLU A 7 -3.92 3.10 1.10
N PHE A 8 -3.40 2.95 -0.12
CA PHE A 8 -2.03 2.49 -0.36
C PHE A 8 -0.99 3.39 0.31
N PHE A 9 -1.14 4.72 0.23
CA PHE A 9 -0.22 5.65 0.90
C PHE A 9 -0.43 5.76 2.41
N ASP A 10 -1.62 5.43 2.91
CA ASP A 10 -1.87 5.39 4.36
C ASP A 10 -1.14 4.20 5.00
N GLN A 11 -1.28 3.02 4.38
CA GLN A 11 -0.62 1.77 4.76
C GLN A 11 0.90 1.79 4.46
N ASN A 12 1.29 2.37 3.32
CA ASN A 12 2.67 2.39 2.84
C ASN A 12 3.16 3.82 2.57
N PRO A 13 3.43 4.61 3.62
CA PRO A 13 3.86 5.99 3.43
C PRO A 13 5.21 6.13 2.73
N LEU A 14 6.08 5.12 2.79
CA LEU A 14 7.42 5.18 2.16
C LEU A 14 7.44 4.71 0.70
N SER A 15 6.33 4.17 0.21
CA SER A 15 6.23 3.65 -1.14
C SER A 15 6.07 4.79 -2.16
N HIS A 16 6.34 4.49 -3.42
CA HIS A 16 6.10 5.39 -4.53
C HIS A 16 5.12 4.72 -5.49
N VAL A 17 4.24 5.53 -6.08
CA VAL A 17 3.29 5.08 -7.10
C VAL A 17 3.56 5.84 -8.38
N GLY A 18 3.47 5.14 -9.52
CA GLY A 18 3.49 5.71 -10.85
C GLY A 18 2.26 5.20 -11.60
N ILE A 19 1.71 6.01 -12.50
CA ILE A 19 0.52 5.64 -13.27
C ILE A 19 0.88 5.67 -14.74
N VAL A 20 0.69 4.54 -15.40
CA VAL A 20 0.90 4.36 -16.83
C VAL A 20 -0.44 3.98 -17.45
N THR A 21 -0.76 4.60 -18.59
CA THR A 21 -1.93 4.25 -19.40
C THR A 21 -1.48 3.53 -20.66
N ILE A 22 -2.31 2.61 -21.11
CA ILE A 22 -2.12 1.86 -22.35
C ILE A 22 -3.27 2.25 -23.28
N LYS A 23 -2.96 2.86 -24.42
CA LYS A 23 -3.95 3.40 -25.35
C LYS A 23 -3.38 3.38 -26.77
N ASP A 24 -4.22 3.06 -27.76
CA ASP A 24 -3.85 3.10 -29.18
C ASP A 24 -2.55 2.32 -29.52
N GLY A 25 -2.32 1.19 -28.82
CA GLY A 25 -1.13 0.35 -28.98
C GLY A 25 0.15 0.90 -28.34
N ILE A 26 0.07 2.03 -27.62
CA ILE A 26 1.22 2.72 -27.02
C ILE A 26 1.03 2.84 -25.50
N SER A 27 2.14 2.87 -24.76
CA SER A 27 2.16 3.15 -23.32
C SER A 27 2.57 4.60 -23.05
N HIS A 28 1.83 5.28 -22.17
CA HIS A 28 2.10 6.67 -21.77
C HIS A 28 2.18 6.77 -20.25
N CYS A 29 3.24 7.42 -19.75
CA CYS A 29 3.34 7.77 -18.34
C CYS A 29 2.40 8.94 -18.04
N LEU A 30 1.35 8.69 -17.25
CA LEU A 30 0.42 9.73 -16.80
C LEU A 30 1.00 10.49 -15.60
N THR A 31 1.65 9.79 -14.69
CA THR A 31 2.39 10.36 -13.57
C THR A 31 3.62 9.54 -13.27
N ASP A 32 4.77 10.21 -13.11
CA ASP A 32 6.02 9.60 -12.69
C ASP A 32 5.92 9.01 -11.27
N LEU A 33 6.88 8.16 -10.92
CA LEU A 33 7.01 7.58 -9.58
C LEU A 33 7.11 8.69 -8.52
N GLY A 34 6.08 8.82 -7.68
CA GLY A 34 5.99 9.86 -6.66
C GLY A 34 5.33 9.37 -5.38
N SER A 35 5.43 10.18 -4.32
CA SER A 35 4.85 9.92 -3.01
C SER A 35 3.59 10.76 -2.72
N SER A 36 3.13 11.58 -3.67
CA SER A 36 2.02 12.50 -3.46
C SER A 36 0.70 11.92 -3.98
N PRO A 37 -0.24 11.54 -3.10
CA PRO A 37 -1.53 11.00 -3.53
C PRO A 37 -2.33 12.03 -4.36
N ASP A 38 -2.26 13.31 -4.01
CA ASP A 38 -3.02 14.36 -4.67
C ASP A 38 -2.60 14.59 -6.12
N SER A 39 -1.30 14.48 -6.44
CA SER A 39 -0.83 14.59 -7.83
C SER A 39 -1.37 13.45 -8.69
N HIS A 40 -1.38 12.23 -8.16
CA HIS A 40 -1.89 11.06 -8.87
C HIS A 40 -3.42 11.13 -9.06
N ILE A 41 -4.15 11.52 -8.00
CA ILE A 41 -5.61 11.67 -8.06
C ILE A 41 -5.99 12.80 -9.03
N LYS A 42 -5.27 13.92 -9.02
CA LYS A 42 -5.50 15.02 -9.96
C LYS A 42 -5.30 14.58 -11.41
N ALA A 43 -4.27 13.77 -11.68
CA ALA A 43 -4.01 13.25 -13.01
C ALA A 43 -5.11 12.27 -13.46
N LEU A 44 -5.59 11.41 -12.56
CA LEU A 44 -6.71 10.51 -12.84
C LEU A 44 -8.05 11.22 -13.10
N ARG A 45 -8.28 12.36 -12.44
CA ARG A 45 -9.45 13.22 -12.69
C ARG A 45 -9.38 14.01 -14.00
N GLY A 46 -8.23 13.94 -14.68
CA GLY A 46 -8.11 14.45 -16.04
C GLY A 46 -9.06 13.75 -17.01
N LYS A 47 -9.26 14.32 -18.20
CA LYS A 47 -10.02 13.67 -19.26
C LYS A 47 -9.20 12.52 -19.85
N LEU A 48 -9.40 11.32 -19.32
CA LEU A 48 -8.86 10.08 -19.87
C LEU A 48 -9.82 9.59 -20.95
N GLU A 49 -9.36 9.60 -22.20
CA GLU A 49 -10.09 9.02 -23.32
C GLU A 49 -9.58 7.60 -23.57
N CYS A 50 -10.50 6.63 -23.61
CA CYS A 50 -10.18 5.25 -23.96
C CYS A 50 -10.38 5.05 -25.46
N SER A 51 -9.33 4.71 -26.18
CA SER A 51 -9.41 4.28 -27.58
C SER A 51 -8.28 3.31 -27.95
N GLY A 52 -8.50 2.63 -29.08
CA GLY A 52 -7.54 1.73 -29.67
C GLY A 52 -7.28 0.46 -28.87
N GLU A 53 -6.23 -0.24 -29.25
CA GLU A 53 -5.84 -1.55 -28.70
C GLU A 53 -4.88 -1.40 -27.52
N SER A 54 -4.86 -2.39 -26.64
CA SER A 54 -3.86 -2.47 -25.56
C SER A 54 -2.57 -3.17 -26.04
N SER A 55 -1.41 -2.67 -25.62
CA SER A 55 -0.12 -3.35 -25.77
C SER A 55 0.53 -3.54 -24.40
N LEU A 56 0.58 -4.79 -23.94
CA LEU A 56 1.25 -5.17 -22.69
C LEU A 56 2.77 -5.05 -22.80
N GLN A 57 3.35 -5.39 -23.95
CA GLN A 57 4.80 -5.32 -24.16
C GLN A 57 5.31 -3.90 -23.98
N ASN A 58 4.72 -2.93 -24.68
CA ASN A 58 5.12 -1.52 -24.58
C ASN A 58 4.96 -0.98 -23.15
N ALA A 59 3.92 -1.44 -22.44
CA ALA A 59 3.71 -1.06 -21.05
C ALA A 59 4.79 -1.63 -20.12
N LEU A 60 5.09 -2.93 -20.25
CA LEU A 60 6.11 -3.60 -19.45
C LEU A 60 7.51 -3.06 -19.74
N ASP A 61 7.84 -2.75 -20.99
CA ASP A 61 9.13 -2.17 -21.36
C ASP A 61 9.33 -0.77 -20.76
N LEU A 62 8.30 0.07 -20.83
CA LEU A 62 8.31 1.40 -20.21
C LEU A 62 8.46 1.30 -18.68
N VAL A 63 7.67 0.45 -18.05
CA VAL A 63 7.71 0.23 -16.59
C VAL A 63 9.04 -0.38 -16.15
N HIS A 64 9.58 -1.32 -16.92
CA HIS A 64 10.90 -1.90 -16.66
C HIS A 64 11.99 -0.83 -16.69
N GLY A 65 11.90 0.16 -17.59
CA GLY A 65 12.79 1.33 -17.61
C GLY A 65 12.81 2.09 -16.29
N TYR A 66 11.64 2.43 -15.75
CA TYR A 66 11.50 3.14 -14.47
C TYR A 66 11.93 2.29 -13.27
N LEU A 67 11.48 1.04 -13.20
CA LEU A 67 11.76 0.16 -12.05
C LEU A 67 13.21 -0.30 -11.98
N LYS A 68 13.96 -0.27 -13.10
CA LYS A 68 15.39 -0.59 -13.12
C LYS A 68 16.23 0.36 -12.29
N GLU A 69 15.82 1.63 -12.17
CA GLU A 69 16.51 2.65 -11.37
C GLU A 69 16.35 2.42 -9.86
N ILE A 70 15.32 1.67 -9.45
CA ILE A 70 15.05 1.39 -8.05
C ILE A 70 16.16 0.49 -7.48
N PRO A 71 16.74 0.81 -6.32
CA PRO A 71 17.75 -0.03 -5.67
C PRO A 71 17.27 -1.48 -5.45
N PRO A 72 18.20 -2.46 -5.37
CA PRO A 72 17.85 -3.88 -5.28
C PRO A 72 17.12 -4.28 -3.98
N TYR A 73 17.16 -3.43 -2.94
CA TYR A 73 16.38 -3.64 -1.72
C TYR A 73 14.93 -3.18 -1.83
N GLY A 74 14.59 -2.39 -2.86
CA GLY A 74 13.24 -1.94 -3.11
C GLY A 74 12.43 -3.04 -3.77
N HIS A 75 11.21 -3.26 -3.27
CA HIS A 75 10.24 -4.09 -3.95
C HIS A 75 9.79 -3.39 -5.23
N ARG A 76 9.82 -4.13 -6.34
CA ARG A 76 9.42 -3.65 -7.66
C ARG A 76 8.12 -4.36 -8.01
N GLU A 77 7.03 -3.62 -7.96
CA GLU A 77 5.68 -4.17 -8.15
C GLU A 77 4.96 -3.43 -9.26
N VAL A 78 4.18 -4.18 -10.04
CA VAL A 78 3.36 -3.67 -11.13
C VAL A 78 1.96 -4.23 -10.95
N LEU A 79 0.98 -3.34 -10.78
CA LEU A 79 -0.44 -3.69 -10.75
C LEU A 79 -1.08 -3.25 -12.06
N ILE A 80 -1.50 -4.21 -12.88
CA ILE A 80 -2.13 -3.94 -14.18
C ILE A 80 -3.64 -4.09 -14.03
N LEU A 81 -4.37 -3.01 -14.29
CA LEU A 81 -5.82 -3.06 -14.43
C LEU A 81 -6.14 -3.34 -15.90
N TYR A 82 -6.60 -4.56 -16.19
CA TYR A 82 -6.71 -5.05 -17.57
C TYR A 82 -8.17 -5.26 -17.97
N SER A 83 -8.64 -4.47 -18.92
CA SER A 83 -10.01 -4.55 -19.45
C SER A 83 -10.11 -5.29 -20.78
N SER A 84 -9.01 -5.33 -21.55
CA SER A 84 -8.99 -5.96 -22.87
C SER A 84 -8.91 -7.49 -22.77
N LEU A 85 -9.36 -8.17 -23.82
CA LEU A 85 -9.21 -9.62 -23.98
C LEU A 85 -8.05 -10.01 -24.90
N SER A 86 -7.51 -9.04 -25.63
CA SER A 86 -6.39 -9.19 -26.56
C SER A 86 -5.30 -8.16 -26.26
N THR A 87 -4.07 -8.50 -26.60
CA THR A 87 -2.94 -7.57 -26.59
C THR A 87 -2.36 -7.52 -28.00
N CYS A 88 -2.04 -6.31 -28.46
CA CYS A 88 -1.47 -6.05 -29.77
C CYS A 88 -0.04 -5.56 -29.58
N ASP A 89 0.88 -6.52 -29.49
CA ASP A 89 2.28 -6.27 -29.19
C ASP A 89 3.16 -6.35 -30.45
N PRO A 90 4.21 -5.51 -30.56
CA PRO A 90 5.07 -5.50 -31.75
C PRO A 90 5.99 -6.72 -31.88
N GLY A 91 6.32 -7.38 -30.77
CA GLY A 91 7.23 -8.54 -30.71
C GLY A 91 6.73 -9.64 -29.79
N ASP A 92 7.66 -10.48 -29.31
CA ASP A 92 7.32 -11.59 -28.41
C ASP A 92 7.20 -11.11 -26.95
N VAL A 93 5.97 -11.08 -26.45
CA VAL A 93 5.67 -10.74 -25.05
C VAL A 93 6.32 -11.71 -24.07
N MET A 94 6.57 -12.96 -24.46
CA MET A 94 7.16 -13.97 -23.59
C MET A 94 8.61 -13.63 -23.22
N GLU A 95 9.37 -13.05 -24.14
CA GLU A 95 10.71 -12.54 -23.86
C GLU A 95 10.67 -11.37 -22.86
N THR A 96 9.67 -10.49 -23.02
CA THR A 96 9.44 -9.35 -22.11
C THR A 96 9.11 -9.84 -20.69
N ILE A 97 8.27 -10.88 -20.57
CA ILE A 97 7.97 -11.54 -19.28
C ILE A 97 9.26 -12.08 -18.64
N GLN A 98 10.12 -12.74 -19.41
CA GLN A 98 11.41 -13.24 -18.91
C GLN A 98 12.33 -12.10 -18.45
N ASN A 99 12.31 -10.96 -19.14
CA ASN A 99 13.08 -9.78 -18.73
C ASN A 99 12.56 -9.19 -17.42
N CYS A 100 11.25 -9.10 -17.23
CA CYS A 100 10.64 -8.71 -15.95
C CYS A 100 11.05 -9.66 -14.81
N LYS A 101 11.04 -10.97 -15.06
CA LYS A 101 11.50 -11.99 -14.09
C LYS A 101 12.97 -11.80 -13.71
N LYS A 102 13.86 -11.60 -14.69
CA LYS A 102 15.29 -11.31 -14.45
C LYS A 102 15.49 -10.03 -13.64
N ALA A 103 14.64 -9.03 -13.88
CA ALA A 103 14.65 -7.76 -13.14
C ALA A 103 13.97 -7.83 -11.76
N LYS A 104 13.49 -9.00 -11.33
CA LYS A 104 12.77 -9.23 -10.07
C LYS A 104 11.56 -8.30 -9.90
N ILE A 105 10.85 -8.06 -11.00
CA ILE A 105 9.61 -7.28 -10.99
C ILE A 105 8.45 -8.25 -10.78
N ARG A 106 7.64 -8.02 -9.74
CA ARG A 106 6.41 -8.77 -9.48
C ARG A 106 5.25 -8.10 -10.20
N CYS A 107 4.60 -8.81 -11.12
CA CYS A 107 3.45 -8.29 -11.86
C CYS A 107 2.16 -8.99 -11.41
N SER A 108 1.21 -8.21 -10.91
CA SER A 108 -0.14 -8.66 -10.58
C SER A 108 -1.14 -8.01 -11.54
N VAL A 109 -2.19 -8.73 -11.90
CA VAL A 109 -3.19 -8.26 -12.86
C VAL A 109 -4.58 -8.39 -12.24
N VAL A 110 -5.41 -7.36 -12.38
CA VAL A 110 -6.84 -7.39 -12.07
C VAL A 110 -7.61 -7.23 -13.39
N GLY A 111 -8.19 -8.33 -13.86
CA GLY A 111 -8.98 -8.41 -15.09
C GLY A 111 -10.44 -8.03 -14.87
N LEU A 112 -11.07 -7.31 -15.80
CA LEU A 112 -12.48 -6.91 -15.66
C LEU A 112 -13.52 -7.91 -16.17
N SER A 113 -13.16 -8.84 -17.07
CA SER A 113 -14.19 -9.67 -17.75
C SER A 113 -13.80 -11.13 -17.86
N ALA A 114 -12.67 -11.44 -18.50
CA ALA A 114 -12.22 -12.81 -18.66
C ALA A 114 -10.74 -12.94 -18.36
N GLU A 115 -10.37 -14.16 -17.99
CA GLU A 115 -8.99 -14.56 -17.81
C GLU A 115 -8.30 -14.68 -19.17
N THR A 116 -7.20 -13.94 -19.34
CA THR A 116 -6.32 -14.03 -20.51
C THR A 116 -5.08 -14.86 -20.19
N TYR A 117 -4.75 -15.81 -21.07
CA TYR A 117 -3.61 -16.72 -20.87
C TYR A 117 -2.29 -15.99 -20.64
N ILE A 118 -2.02 -14.93 -21.41
CA ILE A 118 -0.78 -14.15 -21.31
C ILE A 118 -0.67 -13.46 -19.94
N CYS A 119 -1.75 -12.86 -19.43
CA CYS A 119 -1.73 -12.22 -18.11
C CYS A 119 -1.56 -13.24 -16.98
N LYS A 120 -2.20 -14.42 -17.10
CA LYS A 120 -2.02 -15.51 -16.15
C LYS A 120 -0.56 -15.97 -16.10
N HIS A 121 0.03 -16.22 -17.27
CA HIS A 121 1.42 -16.65 -17.38
C HIS A 121 2.40 -15.59 -16.86
N LEU A 122 2.15 -14.29 -17.15
CA LEU A 122 2.93 -13.18 -16.59
C LEU A 122 2.92 -13.19 -15.06
N CYS A 123 1.75 -13.38 -14.42
CA CYS A 123 1.63 -13.40 -12.97
C CYS A 123 2.35 -14.61 -12.36
N GLU A 124 2.17 -15.80 -12.95
CA GLU A 124 2.81 -17.05 -12.49
C GLU A 124 4.35 -16.98 -12.58
N GLU A 125 4.89 -16.44 -13.67
CA GLU A 125 6.34 -16.33 -13.88
C GLU A 125 7.01 -15.27 -12.99
N THR A 126 6.28 -14.20 -12.64
CA THR A 126 6.79 -13.09 -11.83
C THR A 126 6.44 -13.20 -10.34
N GLY A 127 5.66 -14.20 -9.94
CA GLY A 127 5.22 -14.41 -8.56
C GLY A 127 4.14 -13.42 -8.09
N GLY A 128 3.38 -12.85 -9.03
CA GLY A 128 2.19 -12.04 -8.75
C GLY A 128 0.90 -12.86 -8.72
N SER A 129 -0.23 -12.17 -8.73
CA SER A 129 -1.56 -12.79 -8.74
C SER A 129 -2.40 -12.25 -9.89
N TYR A 130 -3.17 -13.14 -10.52
CA TYR A 130 -4.19 -12.76 -11.50
C TYR A 130 -5.58 -12.99 -10.91
N THR A 131 -6.36 -11.92 -10.82
CA THR A 131 -7.75 -11.97 -10.33
C THR A 131 -8.69 -11.39 -11.39
N VAL A 132 -9.94 -11.85 -11.40
CA VAL A 132 -10.97 -11.37 -12.32
C VAL A 132 -12.13 -10.82 -11.50
N SER A 133 -12.45 -9.55 -11.68
CA SER A 133 -13.59 -8.92 -11.01
C SER A 133 -14.90 -9.37 -11.65
N LEU A 134 -15.90 -9.64 -10.82
CA LEU A 134 -17.25 -10.03 -11.25
C LEU A 134 -18.20 -8.84 -11.31
N ASP A 135 -18.01 -7.90 -10.38
CA ASP A 135 -18.85 -6.75 -10.11
C ASP A 135 -18.01 -5.60 -9.57
N GLU A 136 -18.61 -4.41 -9.45
CA GLU A 136 -17.92 -3.20 -8.99
C GLU A 136 -17.40 -3.31 -7.55
N SER A 137 -18.19 -3.92 -6.65
CA SER A 137 -17.77 -4.16 -5.26
C SER A 137 -16.57 -5.10 -5.22
N HIS A 138 -16.64 -6.24 -5.91
CA HIS A 138 -15.53 -7.18 -5.97
C HIS A 138 -14.29 -6.56 -6.62
N PHE A 139 -14.43 -5.73 -7.66
CA PHE A 139 -13.30 -4.98 -8.22
C PHE A 139 -12.63 -4.08 -7.18
N LYS A 140 -13.43 -3.35 -6.39
CA LYS A 140 -12.91 -2.49 -5.32
C LYS A 140 -12.16 -3.30 -4.26
N GLU A 141 -12.69 -4.45 -3.86
CA GLU A 141 -12.04 -5.36 -2.91
C GLU A 141 -10.71 -5.89 -3.44
N LEU A 142 -10.69 -6.39 -4.68
CA LEU A 142 -9.48 -6.90 -5.34
C LEU A 142 -8.38 -5.83 -5.45
N LEU A 143 -8.75 -4.57 -5.72
CA LEU A 143 -7.77 -3.49 -5.70
C LEU A 143 -7.22 -3.22 -4.29
N LEU A 144 -8.09 -3.22 -3.28
CA LEU A 144 -7.69 -2.95 -1.90
C LEU A 144 -6.85 -4.08 -1.29
N GLU A 145 -7.00 -5.32 -1.76
CA GLU A 145 -6.13 -6.44 -1.38
C GLU A 145 -4.66 -6.19 -1.74
N HIS A 146 -4.39 -5.37 -2.76
CA HIS A 146 -3.05 -4.93 -3.15
C HIS A 146 -2.55 -3.70 -2.38
N ALA A 147 -3.33 -3.15 -1.44
CA ALA A 147 -2.88 -2.05 -0.59
C ALA A 147 -1.81 -2.47 0.42
N PRO A 148 -1.96 -3.55 1.21
CA PRO A 148 -0.89 -4.00 2.11
C PRO A 148 0.32 -4.53 1.34
N PRO A 149 1.55 -4.35 1.88
CA PRO A 149 2.75 -4.85 1.23
C PRO A 149 2.73 -6.39 1.22
N PRO A 150 3.00 -7.03 0.08
CA PRO A 150 3.00 -8.48 0.04
C PRO A 150 4.19 -9.07 0.80
N PRO A 151 4.07 -10.32 1.29
CA PRO A 151 5.18 -10.98 1.96
C PRO A 151 6.36 -11.15 0.98
N ALA A 152 7.52 -10.64 1.37
CA ALA A 152 8.75 -10.85 0.62
C ALA A 152 9.17 -12.33 0.70
N LEU A 153 9.48 -12.94 -0.45
CA LEU A 153 10.15 -14.24 -0.44
C LEU A 153 11.53 -14.07 0.21
N ALA A 154 11.84 -14.91 1.20
CA ALA A 154 13.03 -14.79 2.03
C ALA A 154 14.36 -14.75 1.22
N GLU A 155 14.39 -15.38 0.03
CA GLU A 155 15.54 -15.36 -0.87
C GLU A 155 15.86 -13.98 -1.46
N PHE A 156 14.89 -13.08 -1.53
CA PHE A 156 15.05 -11.74 -2.10
C PHE A 156 15.14 -10.63 -1.04
N ALA A 157 14.91 -10.95 0.24
CA ALA A 157 14.92 -10.02 1.36
C ALA A 157 16.35 -9.78 1.89
N VAL A 158 17.22 -9.20 1.07
CA VAL A 158 18.55 -8.77 1.53
C VAL A 158 18.38 -7.51 2.39
N ALA A 159 18.56 -7.65 3.71
CA ALA A 159 18.49 -6.53 4.63
C ALA A 159 19.57 -5.50 4.31
N ASN A 160 19.15 -4.30 3.90
CA ASN A 160 20.03 -3.17 3.63
C ASN A 160 19.72 -2.02 4.58
N LEU A 161 20.77 -1.40 5.12
CA LEU A 161 20.64 -0.26 6.02
C LEU A 161 20.56 1.03 5.21
N ILE A 162 19.40 1.68 5.22
CA ILE A 162 19.17 2.95 4.52
C ILE A 162 19.31 4.09 5.51
N LYS A 163 20.06 5.14 5.13
CA LYS A 163 20.14 6.37 5.93
C LYS A 163 18.88 7.21 5.69
N MET A 164 18.10 7.43 6.74
CA MET A 164 16.92 8.30 6.73
C MET A 164 17.15 9.56 7.55
N GLY A 165 16.46 10.65 7.20
CA GLY A 165 16.46 11.91 7.94
C GLY A 165 15.10 12.18 8.57
N PHE A 166 15.10 12.57 9.85
CA PHE A 166 13.92 13.05 10.57
C PHE A 166 13.97 14.58 10.65
N PRO A 167 13.31 15.29 9.74
CA PRO A 167 13.35 16.75 9.74
C PRO A 167 12.42 17.31 10.81
N GLN A 168 12.82 18.43 11.42
CA GLN A 168 11.97 19.17 12.34
C GLN A 168 11.07 20.14 11.57
N ARG A 169 9.81 20.25 12.01
CA ARG A 169 8.87 21.25 11.47
C ARG A 169 9.24 22.63 12.01
N GLY A 170 9.52 23.57 11.11
CA GLY A 170 9.82 24.95 11.46
C GLY A 170 8.58 25.71 11.92
N ALA A 171 8.79 26.79 12.67
CA ALA A 171 7.73 27.67 13.15
C ALA A 171 6.89 28.25 11.99
N GLU A 172 5.58 28.36 12.23
CA GLU A 172 4.63 28.95 11.28
C GLU A 172 4.89 30.46 11.14
N GLY A 173 4.81 30.99 9.92
CA GLY A 173 4.94 32.43 9.63
C GLY A 173 6.29 32.87 9.01
N LEU A 174 7.29 32.01 8.94
CA LEU A 174 8.54 32.33 8.23
C LEU A 174 8.42 32.07 6.73
N ILE A 175 8.60 33.13 5.92
CA ILE A 175 8.72 32.99 4.47
C ILE A 175 10.03 32.30 4.15
N ALA A 176 9.98 31.20 3.42
CA ALA A 176 11.18 30.55 2.92
C ALA A 176 10.97 29.94 1.55
N ILE A 177 12.07 29.88 0.81
CA ILE A 177 12.12 29.24 -0.51
C ILE A 177 12.12 27.72 -0.27
N CYS A 178 11.08 27.05 -0.76
CA CYS A 178 10.96 25.60 -0.68
C CYS A 178 11.81 24.98 -1.80
N ALA A 179 12.71 24.05 -1.46
CA ALA A 179 13.57 23.39 -2.44
C ALA A 179 12.77 22.50 -3.42
N CYS A 180 11.57 22.06 -3.02
CA CYS A 180 10.69 21.21 -3.84
C CYS A 180 10.09 21.96 -5.04
N HIS A 181 9.57 23.17 -4.78
CA HIS A 181 8.82 23.95 -5.78
C HIS A 181 9.63 25.11 -6.36
N LYS A 182 10.80 25.42 -5.76
CA LYS A 182 11.61 26.61 -6.07
C LYS A 182 10.84 27.94 -5.92
N GLU A 183 9.79 27.91 -5.11
CA GLU A 183 8.90 29.03 -4.82
C GLU A 183 8.98 29.40 -3.34
N ALA A 184 8.78 30.68 -3.03
CA ALA A 184 8.63 31.16 -1.66
C ALA A 184 7.25 30.74 -1.15
N LYS A 185 7.20 29.80 -0.20
CA LYS A 185 5.96 29.44 0.49
C LYS A 185 5.95 30.07 1.88
N VAL A 186 4.77 30.57 2.25
CA VAL A 186 4.48 31.10 3.59
C VAL A 186 3.86 29.95 4.38
N GLY A 187 4.51 29.53 5.47
CA GLY A 187 3.99 28.45 6.31
C GLY A 187 5.09 27.58 6.94
N GLY A 188 4.68 26.71 7.85
CA GLY A 188 5.59 25.72 8.45
C GLY A 188 6.06 24.72 7.40
N GLY A 189 7.38 24.52 7.30
CA GLY A 189 8.01 23.53 6.43
C GLY A 189 9.01 22.69 7.21
N TYR A 190 9.44 21.58 6.63
CA TYR A 190 10.38 20.66 7.25
C TYR A 190 11.81 20.99 6.85
N THR A 191 12.74 21.00 7.81
CA THR A 191 14.15 21.31 7.54
C THR A 191 14.98 20.04 7.45
N CYS A 192 15.62 19.79 6.31
CA CYS A 192 16.49 18.64 6.11
C CYS A 192 17.65 18.65 7.14
N PRO A 193 17.88 17.56 7.89
CA PRO A 193 18.92 17.55 8.92
C PRO A 193 20.33 17.64 8.34
N ARG A 194 20.55 17.17 7.09
CA ARG A 194 21.86 17.12 6.43
C ARG A 194 22.24 18.43 5.75
N CYS A 195 21.46 18.89 4.77
CA CYS A 195 21.79 20.09 3.99
C CYS A 195 21.03 21.35 4.42
N LYS A 196 20.16 21.27 5.43
CA LYS A 196 19.33 22.37 5.94
C LYS A 196 18.35 22.97 4.92
N SER A 197 18.15 22.33 3.77
CA SER A 197 17.12 22.72 2.81
C SER A 197 15.72 22.60 3.41
N ARG A 198 14.82 23.51 3.08
CA ARG A 198 13.41 23.38 3.46
C ARG A 198 12.62 22.59 2.42
N VAL A 199 11.82 21.66 2.90
CA VAL A 199 10.85 20.89 2.11
C VAL A 199 9.44 21.16 2.63
N CYS A 200 8.47 21.06 1.73
CA CYS A 200 7.10 21.43 2.00
C CYS A 200 6.37 20.29 2.74
N ASP A 201 6.50 19.06 2.23
CA ASP A 201 5.78 17.88 2.72
C ASP A 201 6.73 16.70 2.94
N LEU A 202 6.23 15.71 3.69
CA LEU A 202 6.89 14.42 3.93
C LEU A 202 5.91 13.30 3.59
N PRO A 203 6.39 12.12 3.20
CA PRO A 203 7.79 11.77 2.98
C PRO A 203 8.28 12.19 1.59
N ILE A 204 9.55 12.61 1.51
CA ILE A 204 10.16 13.05 0.25
C ILE A 204 11.68 12.83 0.25
N GLU A 205 12.25 12.60 -0.93
CA GLU A 205 13.70 12.67 -1.12
C GLU A 205 14.19 14.12 -1.23
N CYS A 206 15.21 14.48 -0.44
CA CYS A 206 15.78 15.81 -0.48
C CYS A 206 16.52 16.08 -1.80
N GLN A 207 15.99 17.00 -2.60
CA GLN A 207 16.51 17.38 -3.94
C GLN A 207 17.94 17.95 -3.95
N ILE A 208 18.51 18.26 -2.79
CA ILE A 208 19.89 18.79 -2.68
C ILE A 208 20.89 17.71 -2.28
N CYS A 209 20.51 16.78 -1.38
CA CYS A 209 21.46 15.82 -0.79
C CYS A 209 21.06 14.35 -0.91
N GLY A 210 19.94 14.05 -1.58
CA GLY A 210 19.43 12.70 -1.80
C GLY A 210 19.02 11.95 -0.53
N LEU A 211 18.89 12.64 0.61
CA LEU A 211 18.48 11.99 1.86
C LEU A 211 16.96 11.83 1.87
N THR A 212 16.47 10.61 2.08
CA THR A 212 15.05 10.32 2.31
C THR A 212 14.60 10.94 3.63
N LEU A 213 13.64 11.86 3.56
CA LEU A 213 13.09 12.57 4.70
C LEU A 213 11.75 11.96 5.09
N VAL A 214 11.64 11.51 6.34
CA VAL A 214 10.47 10.80 6.87
C VAL A 214 10.10 11.34 8.24
N SER A 215 8.83 11.19 8.63
CA SER A 215 8.37 11.49 9.98
C SER A 215 8.29 10.19 10.79
N SER A 216 8.43 10.26 12.11
CA SER A 216 8.25 9.08 12.97
C SER A 216 6.86 8.44 12.82
N PRO A 217 5.75 9.20 12.66
CA PRO A 217 4.44 8.63 12.35
C PRO A 217 4.40 7.79 11.06
N HIS A 218 5.15 8.17 10.02
CA HIS A 218 5.19 7.39 8.78
C HIS A 218 5.81 6.01 8.99
N LEU A 219 6.89 5.93 9.77
CA LEU A 219 7.47 4.64 10.12
C LEU A 219 6.56 3.81 11.04
N ALA A 220 5.91 4.47 12.00
CA ALA A 220 4.97 3.82 12.90
C ALA A 220 3.78 3.20 12.15
N ARG A 221 3.28 3.85 11.10
CA ARG A 221 2.24 3.27 10.23
C ARG A 221 2.70 2.07 9.43
N SER A 222 3.98 1.90 9.10
CA SER A 222 4.42 0.65 8.48
C SER A 222 4.65 -0.48 9.51
N TYR A 223 4.59 -0.16 10.81
CA TYR A 223 4.93 -1.09 11.88
C TYR A 223 3.88 -2.18 12.11
N HIS A 224 2.59 -1.91 11.84
CA HIS A 224 1.53 -2.92 12.03
C HIS A 224 1.63 -4.10 11.06
N HIS A 225 2.17 -3.89 9.87
CA HIS A 225 2.45 -4.99 8.94
C HIS A 225 3.64 -5.86 9.40
N LEU A 226 4.60 -5.28 10.14
CA LEU A 226 5.75 -6.01 10.65
C LEU A 226 5.39 -6.87 11.87
N PHE A 227 4.44 -6.42 12.68
CA PHE A 227 4.02 -7.09 13.90
C PHE A 227 2.49 -7.11 14.02
N PRO A 228 1.80 -7.91 13.20
CA PRO A 228 0.35 -8.00 13.26
C PRO A 228 -0.10 -8.55 14.62
N ILE A 229 -1.27 -8.09 15.07
CA ILE A 229 -1.91 -8.66 16.25
C ILE A 229 -2.38 -10.08 15.89
N ALA A 230 -2.13 -11.03 16.80
CA ALA A 230 -2.66 -12.37 16.64
C ALA A 230 -4.19 -12.34 16.78
N PRO A 231 -4.93 -13.05 15.90
CA PRO A 231 -6.38 -13.09 15.96
C PRO A 231 -6.85 -13.53 17.35
N PHE A 232 -7.88 -12.88 17.87
CA PHE A 232 -8.39 -13.19 19.19
C PHE A 232 -9.15 -14.52 19.19
N GLU A 233 -9.04 -15.26 20.28
CA GLU A 233 -9.67 -16.58 20.42
C GLU A 233 -11.10 -16.43 20.90
N GLU A 234 -12.04 -17.12 20.23
CA GLU A 234 -13.43 -17.18 20.67
C GLU A 234 -13.55 -17.92 22.01
N VAL A 235 -14.22 -17.27 22.96
CA VAL A 235 -14.44 -17.86 24.29
C VAL A 235 -15.79 -18.56 24.31
N SER A 236 -15.77 -19.89 24.29
CA SER A 236 -16.98 -20.70 24.32
C SER A 236 -17.77 -20.56 25.63
N VAL A 237 -19.10 -20.52 25.50
CA VAL A 237 -20.05 -20.31 26.62
C VAL A 237 -19.92 -21.40 27.70
N ALA A 238 -19.52 -22.62 27.31
CA ALA A 238 -19.30 -23.74 28.22
C ALA A 238 -18.18 -23.50 29.26
N LYS A 239 -17.30 -22.53 29.03
CA LYS A 239 -16.21 -22.14 29.95
C LYS A 239 -16.54 -20.89 30.79
N LEU A 240 -17.80 -20.42 30.82
CA LEU A 240 -18.20 -19.28 31.66
C LEU A 240 -18.15 -19.65 33.15
N SER A 241 -16.96 -19.56 33.75
CA SER A 241 -16.83 -19.51 35.20
C SER A 241 -17.31 -18.14 35.73
N PRO A 242 -17.79 -18.05 36.99
CA PRO A 242 -18.24 -16.78 37.58
C PRO A 242 -17.14 -15.73 37.75
N ARG A 243 -15.88 -16.04 37.38
CA ARG A 243 -14.70 -15.15 37.47
C ARG A 243 -14.39 -14.39 36.19
N LEU A 244 -15.11 -14.62 35.08
CA LEU A 244 -14.83 -13.86 33.86
C LEU A 244 -15.30 -12.40 33.96
N PRO A 245 -14.60 -11.47 33.30
CA PRO A 245 -15.03 -10.07 33.21
C PRO A 245 -16.45 -9.96 32.65
N LYS A 246 -17.24 -9.09 33.28
CA LYS A 246 -18.62 -8.81 32.85
C LYS A 246 -18.69 -7.79 31.71
N ALA A 247 -17.61 -7.05 31.47
CA ALA A 247 -17.55 -6.01 30.46
C ALA A 247 -16.32 -6.15 29.56
N CYS A 248 -16.43 -5.63 28.34
CA CYS A 248 -15.33 -5.50 27.40
C CYS A 248 -14.24 -4.59 27.97
N PHE A 249 -12.97 -4.99 27.83
CA PHE A 249 -11.85 -4.20 28.35
C PHE A 249 -11.72 -2.82 27.66
N ALA A 250 -12.03 -2.73 26.36
CA ALA A 250 -11.87 -1.50 25.59
C ALA A 250 -13.07 -0.53 25.74
N CYS A 251 -14.28 -0.96 25.38
CA CYS A 251 -15.46 -0.09 25.35
C CYS A 251 -16.30 -0.13 26.63
N GLN A 252 -15.97 -0.99 27.59
CA GLN A 252 -16.70 -1.18 28.85
C GLN A 252 -18.16 -1.64 28.69
N GLN A 253 -18.59 -2.04 27.48
CA GLN A 253 -19.91 -2.61 27.26
C GLN A 253 -20.04 -3.96 27.99
N THR A 254 -21.20 -4.18 28.61
CA THR A 254 -21.48 -5.41 29.35
C THR A 254 -21.75 -6.55 28.37
N PHE A 255 -21.08 -7.69 28.57
CA PHE A 255 -21.33 -8.88 27.75
C PHE A 255 -22.73 -9.45 28.03
N PRO A 256 -23.43 -9.96 26.99
CA PRO A 256 -24.73 -10.59 27.18
C PRO A 256 -24.62 -11.81 28.10
N GLY A 257 -25.62 -11.99 28.96
CA GLY A 257 -25.65 -13.06 29.95
C GLY A 257 -25.79 -14.47 29.35
N PRO A 258 -25.55 -15.52 30.17
CA PRO A 258 -25.67 -16.91 29.75
C PRO A 258 -27.13 -17.21 29.39
N GLY A 259 -27.43 -17.28 28.09
CA GLY A 259 -28.81 -17.47 27.57
C GLY A 259 -29.06 -16.81 26.23
N SER A 260 -28.25 -15.81 25.85
CA SER A 260 -28.22 -15.30 24.48
C SER A 260 -27.39 -16.23 23.60
N LYS A 261 -27.92 -16.63 22.43
CA LYS A 261 -27.23 -17.53 21.48
C LYS A 261 -25.99 -16.91 20.82
N SER A 262 -25.72 -15.63 21.07
CA SER A 262 -24.57 -14.88 20.54
C SER A 262 -23.81 -14.18 21.67
N SER A 263 -23.07 -14.92 22.50
CA SER A 263 -22.04 -14.26 23.32
C SER A 263 -20.76 -14.14 22.48
N GLU A 264 -20.71 -13.12 21.64
CA GLU A 264 -19.56 -12.75 20.80
C GLU A 264 -18.45 -12.16 21.69
N ARG A 265 -17.81 -13.04 22.45
CA ARG A 265 -16.68 -12.72 23.33
C ARG A 265 -15.44 -13.34 22.74
N VAL A 266 -14.45 -12.49 22.52
CA VAL A 266 -13.12 -12.89 22.08
C VAL A 266 -12.09 -12.55 23.16
N SER A 267 -10.97 -13.28 23.17
CA SER A 267 -9.88 -13.11 24.13
C SER A 267 -8.55 -12.95 23.43
N CYS A 268 -7.76 -11.97 23.86
CA CYS A 268 -6.41 -11.83 23.36
C CYS A 268 -5.51 -12.97 23.90
N PRO A 269 -4.78 -13.71 23.05
CA PRO A 269 -3.94 -14.83 23.50
C PRO A 269 -2.71 -14.37 24.30
N LYS A 270 -2.28 -13.11 24.16
CA LYS A 270 -1.10 -12.57 24.85
C LYS A 270 -1.41 -12.08 26.27
N CYS A 271 -2.41 -11.19 26.42
CA CYS A 271 -2.74 -10.58 27.72
C CYS A 271 -3.93 -11.25 28.43
N GLY A 272 -4.66 -12.15 27.76
CA GLY A 272 -5.83 -12.84 28.32
C GLY A 272 -7.04 -11.92 28.59
N ARG A 273 -7.01 -10.66 28.15
CA ARG A 273 -8.14 -9.72 28.31
C ARG A 273 -9.22 -9.99 27.28
N HIS A 274 -10.46 -9.69 27.65
CA HIS A 274 -11.65 -9.97 26.85
C HIS A 274 -12.18 -8.73 26.14
N PHE A 275 -12.60 -8.92 24.90
CA PHE A 275 -13.14 -7.87 24.02
C PHE A 275 -14.48 -8.33 23.40
N CYS A 276 -15.32 -7.36 23.02
CA CYS A 276 -16.47 -7.62 22.14
C CYS A 276 -16.03 -7.63 20.67
N PHE A 277 -16.87 -8.16 19.79
CA PHE A 277 -16.57 -8.27 18.36
C PHE A 277 -16.33 -6.91 17.69
N ASP A 278 -17.10 -5.88 18.03
CA ASP A 278 -16.86 -4.53 17.49
C ASP A 278 -15.47 -3.99 17.87
N CYS A 279 -15.04 -4.25 19.11
CA CYS A 279 -13.70 -3.88 19.56
C CYS A 279 -12.63 -4.74 18.89
N ASP A 280 -12.93 -6.00 18.61
CA ASP A 280 -12.04 -6.90 17.88
C ASP A 280 -11.77 -6.40 16.45
N ILE A 281 -12.84 -6.09 15.72
CA ILE A 281 -12.77 -5.48 14.39
C ILE A 281 -11.97 -4.18 14.46
N TYR A 282 -12.32 -3.27 15.38
CA TYR A 282 -11.62 -1.99 15.49
C TYR A 282 -10.13 -2.16 15.83
N ILE A 283 -9.79 -3.13 16.69
CA ILE A 283 -8.41 -3.42 17.06
C ILE A 283 -7.62 -3.95 15.86
N HIS A 284 -8.20 -4.85 15.06
CA HIS A 284 -7.51 -5.48 13.93
C HIS A 284 -7.50 -4.65 12.64
N GLU A 285 -8.52 -3.81 12.40
CA GLU A 285 -8.64 -3.01 11.17
C GLU A 285 -8.13 -1.57 11.31
N SER A 286 -8.22 -0.97 12.50
CA SER A 286 -7.93 0.45 12.70
C SER A 286 -6.79 0.71 13.67
N LEU A 287 -6.89 0.16 14.89
CA LEU A 287 -5.94 0.50 15.96
C LEU A 287 -4.60 -0.21 15.81
N HIS A 288 -4.63 -1.43 15.25
CA HIS A 288 -3.49 -2.33 15.07
C HIS A 288 -2.64 -2.59 16.33
N ASN A 289 -3.16 -2.26 17.51
CA ASN A 289 -2.55 -2.50 18.81
C ASN A 289 -3.60 -3.02 19.78
N CYS A 290 -3.25 -4.03 20.59
CA CYS A 290 -4.14 -4.53 21.63
C CYS A 290 -4.01 -3.64 22.88
N PRO A 291 -5.07 -2.91 23.29
CA PRO A 291 -5.01 -2.03 24.46
C PRO A 291 -4.60 -2.78 25.74
N GLY A 292 -4.91 -4.08 25.80
CA GLY A 292 -4.58 -4.92 26.94
C GLY A 292 -3.10 -5.32 27.04
N CYS A 293 -2.37 -5.34 25.92
CA CYS A 293 -0.92 -5.65 25.91
C CYS A 293 -0.08 -4.40 26.21
N GLU A 294 -0.57 -3.22 25.84
CA GLU A 294 0.09 -1.93 26.04
C GLU A 294 -0.17 -1.31 27.43
N SER A 295 -1.03 -1.93 28.24
CA SER A 295 -1.37 -1.50 29.62
C SER A 295 -0.69 -2.37 30.67
#